data_AF-E8KFI3-F1
#
_entry.id   AF-E8KFI3-F1
#
_cell.length_a   1.000
_cell.length_b   1.000
_cell.length_c   1.000
_cell.angle_alpha   90.00
_cell.angle_beta   90.00
_cell.angle_gamma   90.00
#
_symmetry.space_group_name_H-M   'P 1'
#
loop_
_entity.id
_entity.type
_entity.pdbx_description
1 polymer ?
#
loop_
_entity_poly.entity_id
_entity_poly.type
_entity_poly.pdbx_seq_one_letter_code
_entity_poly.pdbx_strand_id
1 'polypeptide(L)'
;MKRLKLSAVYSALLAGGLFVYIDSAMAMKCKAGKVEHQNGVSLNNCTLTTKDPDFPWALVYVSDSDNIIFNNLTTNSDTRSVHANKSNVTIKNSSLTASNTNADQHYFESVV
;
A
#
# COMPACT_ATOMS: atom_id res chain seq x y z
N MET A 1 -63.25 -17.96 -0.72
CA MET A 1 -62.53 -18.40 0.50
C MET A 1 -61.11 -18.77 0.13
N LYS A 2 -60.16 -18.50 1.05
CA LYS A 2 -58.70 -18.71 1.03
C LYS A 2 -57.84 -17.65 0.30
N ARG A 3 -57.19 -16.83 1.15
CA ARG A 3 -56.07 -15.90 0.92
C ARG A 3 -54.75 -16.69 0.88
N LEU A 4 -53.71 -16.12 0.24
CA LEU A 4 -52.25 -16.14 0.58
C LEU A 4 -51.47 -15.65 -0.66
N LYS A 5 -50.40 -14.83 -0.66
CA LYS A 5 -49.85 -13.72 0.15
C LYS A 5 -48.54 -13.31 -0.58
N LEU A 6 -48.31 -12.01 -0.81
CA LEU A 6 -47.00 -11.32 -1.03
C LEU A 6 -46.13 -11.77 -2.24
N SER A 7 -45.29 -10.96 -2.90
CA SER A 7 -44.66 -9.66 -2.62
C SER A 7 -44.28 -8.99 -3.95
N ALA A 8 -44.47 -7.68 -4.10
CA ALA A 8 -43.42 -6.65 -4.11
C ALA A 8 -42.40 -6.69 -5.27
N VAL A 9 -42.61 -5.77 -6.22
CA VAL A 9 -41.64 -4.79 -6.77
C VAL A 9 -40.22 -5.27 -7.08
N TYR A 10 -39.86 -5.26 -8.38
CA TYR A 10 -38.49 -4.99 -8.82
C TYR A 10 -38.52 -3.99 -9.97
N SER A 11 -38.58 -2.71 -9.62
CA SER A 11 -38.16 -1.61 -10.49
C SER A 11 -36.65 -1.44 -10.30
N ALA A 12 -35.84 -1.97 -11.21
CA ALA A 12 -34.42 -1.62 -11.27
C ALA A 12 -34.26 -0.47 -12.27
N LEU A 13 -34.36 0.75 -11.74
CA LEU A 13 -34.15 2.00 -12.46
C LEU A 13 -32.63 2.19 -12.67
N LEU A 14 -32.24 2.53 -13.90
CA LEU A 14 -30.95 3.15 -14.18
C LEU A 14 -30.81 4.42 -13.34
N ALA A 15 -29.75 4.54 -12.55
CA ALA A 15 -29.28 5.82 -12.06
C ALA A 15 -27.77 5.77 -11.81
N GLY A 16 -27.04 6.55 -12.59
CA GLY A 16 -25.76 7.13 -12.19
C GLY A 16 -24.61 6.15 -12.10
N GLY A 17 -23.77 6.16 -13.14
CA GLY A 17 -22.34 5.95 -12.95
C GLY A 17 -21.82 7.00 -11.97
N LEU A 18 -21.89 6.68 -10.68
CA LEU A 18 -21.14 7.35 -9.65
C LEU A 18 -19.82 6.59 -9.60
N PHE A 19 -18.81 7.13 -10.29
CA PHE A 19 -17.43 6.82 -9.95
C PHE A 19 -17.27 7.18 -8.48
N VAL A 20 -17.38 6.18 -7.60
CA VAL A 20 -16.91 6.33 -6.24
C VAL A 20 -15.39 6.29 -6.37
N TYR A 21 -14.77 7.44 -6.61
CA TYR A 21 -13.42 7.68 -6.12
C TYR A 21 -13.54 7.61 -4.60
N ILE A 22 -13.48 6.38 -4.08
CA ILE A 22 -13.16 6.16 -2.68
C ILE A 22 -11.69 6.55 -2.59
N ASP A 23 -11.45 7.83 -2.30
CA ASP A 23 -10.17 8.35 -1.80
C ASP A 23 -9.94 7.84 -0.36
N SER A 24 -10.21 6.55 -0.17
CA SER A 24 -9.80 5.82 1.01
C SER A 24 -8.39 5.41 0.70
N ALA A 25 -7.43 6.27 1.00
CA ALA A 25 -6.05 5.85 1.15
C ALA A 25 -6.07 4.61 2.05
N MET A 26 -6.01 3.42 1.47
CA MET A 26 -6.22 2.19 2.22
C MET A 26 -5.02 2.10 3.15
N ALA A 27 -5.27 2.31 4.45
CA ALA A 27 -4.23 2.29 5.45
C ALA A 27 -3.69 0.85 5.50
N MET A 28 -2.52 0.67 4.93
CA MET A 28 -1.82 -0.60 4.95
C MET A 28 -1.41 -0.90 6.39
N LYS A 29 -1.42 -2.18 6.80
CA LYS A 29 -0.91 -2.57 8.11
C LYS A 29 0.57 -2.16 8.20
N CYS A 30 0.99 -1.60 9.34
CA CYS A 30 2.39 -1.33 9.64
C CYS A 30 3.16 -2.64 9.81
N LYS A 31 3.45 -3.31 8.69
CA LYS A 31 4.21 -4.55 8.63
C LYS A 31 5.21 -4.44 7.49
N ALA A 32 6.41 -4.95 7.74
CA ALA A 32 7.36 -5.25 6.69
C ALA A 32 6.78 -6.27 5.71
N GLY A 33 7.30 -6.28 4.48
CA GLY A 33 6.91 -7.21 3.43
C GLY A 33 6.63 -6.51 2.11
N LYS A 34 5.67 -7.06 1.37
CA LYS A 34 5.47 -6.73 -0.03
C LYS A 34 4.19 -5.95 -0.28
N VAL A 35 4.28 -4.95 -1.14
CA VAL A 35 3.19 -4.15 -1.69
C VAL A 35 3.22 -4.35 -3.20
N GLU A 36 2.23 -5.04 -3.74
CA GLU A 36 2.21 -5.44 -5.15
C GLU A 36 0.85 -5.16 -5.77
N HIS A 37 0.86 -4.61 -6.99
CA HIS A 37 -0.36 -4.32 -7.75
C HIS A 37 -1.36 -3.48 -6.96
N GLN A 38 -0.87 -2.51 -6.19
CA GLN A 38 -1.68 -1.62 -5.37
C GLN A 38 -1.80 -0.24 -6.00
N ASN A 39 -2.92 0.45 -5.71
CA ASN A 39 -3.10 1.85 -6.07
C ASN A 39 -3.73 2.62 -4.91
N GLY A 40 -3.14 3.76 -4.53
CA GLY A 40 -3.71 4.66 -3.51
C GLY A 40 -3.61 4.12 -2.09
N VAL A 41 -2.48 3.51 -1.76
CA VAL A 41 -2.25 2.88 -0.45
C VAL A 41 -1.27 3.71 0.37
N SER A 42 -1.47 3.78 1.67
CA SER A 42 -0.57 4.55 2.54
C SER A 42 -0.16 3.80 3.80
N LEU A 43 1.11 3.88 4.16
CA LEU A 43 1.62 3.55 5.50
C LEU A 43 1.84 4.87 6.24
N ASN A 44 1.07 5.08 7.29
CA ASN A 44 1.13 6.29 8.10
C ASN A 44 1.55 5.96 9.52
N ASN A 45 2.50 6.71 10.08
CA ASN A 45 2.91 6.62 11.49
C ASN A 45 3.38 5.21 11.89
N CYS A 46 4.20 4.59 11.05
CA CYS A 46 4.66 3.21 11.24
C CYS A 46 6.13 3.17 11.66
N THR A 47 6.48 2.20 12.51
CA THR A 47 7.88 1.81 12.77
C THR A 47 8.08 0.37 12.34
N LEU A 48 8.98 0.12 11.39
CA LEU A 48 9.30 -1.20 10.86
C LEU A 48 10.77 -1.54 11.13
N THR A 49 11.02 -2.57 11.95
CA THR A 49 12.38 -3.01 12.31
C THR A 49 12.65 -4.48 12.02
N THR A 50 11.58 -5.27 11.90
CA THR A 50 11.67 -6.71 11.65
C THR A 50 11.29 -6.99 10.21
N LYS A 51 12.19 -7.65 9.47
CA LYS A 51 11.95 -8.10 8.10
C LYS A 51 10.88 -9.19 8.02
N ASP A 52 10.18 -9.22 6.89
CA ASP A 52 9.33 -10.35 6.56
C ASP A 52 10.25 -11.53 6.15
N PRO A 53 10.10 -12.72 6.75
CA PRO A 53 10.96 -13.86 6.44
C PRO A 53 10.86 -14.31 4.97
N ASP A 54 9.72 -14.05 4.31
CA ASP A 54 9.52 -14.38 2.89
C ASP A 54 10.23 -13.36 1.96
N PHE A 55 10.61 -12.20 2.50
CA PHE A 55 11.28 -11.12 1.78
C PHE A 55 12.45 -10.55 2.57
N PRO A 56 13.51 -11.35 2.84
CA PRO A 56 14.56 -10.99 3.80
C PRO A 56 15.56 -9.95 3.28
N TRP A 57 15.45 -9.51 2.03
CA TRP A 57 16.40 -8.63 1.35
C TRP A 57 15.99 -7.14 1.38
N ALA A 58 14.76 -6.85 1.82
CA ALA A 58 14.26 -5.50 2.09
C ALA A 58 13.19 -5.52 3.19
N LEU A 59 13.06 -4.43 3.97
CA LEU A 59 11.95 -4.27 4.92
C LEU A 59 10.62 -4.04 4.19
N VAL A 60 10.61 -3.21 3.16
CA VAL A 60 9.42 -2.98 2.33
C VAL A 60 9.81 -3.09 0.87
N TYR A 61 9.15 -3.98 0.14
CA TYR A 61 9.26 -4.08 -1.31
C TYR A 61 7.95 -3.61 -1.96
N VAL A 62 8.03 -2.65 -2.86
CA VAL A 62 6.91 -2.15 -3.66
C VAL A 62 7.15 -2.51 -5.13
N SER A 63 6.20 -3.20 -5.76
CA SER A 63 6.28 -3.56 -7.18
C SER A 63 4.98 -3.27 -7.91
N ASP A 64 5.08 -2.80 -9.15
CA ASP A 64 3.97 -2.62 -10.09
C ASP A 64 2.76 -1.91 -9.43
N SER A 65 3.04 -0.85 -8.67
CA SER A 65 2.05 -0.14 -7.83
C SER A 65 2.11 1.37 -8.05
N ASP A 66 0.98 2.06 -7.91
CA ASP A 66 0.87 3.51 -8.14
C ASP A 66 0.34 4.23 -6.90
N ASN A 67 0.67 5.51 -6.76
CA ASN A 67 0.22 6.38 -5.67
C ASN A 67 0.40 5.74 -4.27
N ILE A 68 1.60 5.20 -4.00
CA ILE A 68 1.95 4.63 -2.71
C ILE A 68 2.57 5.70 -1.82
N ILE A 69 2.08 5.87 -0.61
CA ILE A 69 2.55 6.92 0.30
C ILE A 69 3.10 6.32 1.59
N PHE A 70 4.36 6.57 1.89
CA PHE A 70 4.96 6.33 3.20
C PHE A 70 5.09 7.66 3.93
N ASN A 71 4.30 7.85 4.99
CA ASN A 71 4.24 9.09 5.74
C ASN A 71 4.53 8.83 7.21
N ASN A 72 5.51 9.53 7.78
CA ASN A 72 5.96 9.29 9.14
C ASN A 72 6.34 7.82 9.38
N LEU A 73 7.10 7.24 8.43
CA LEU A 73 7.62 5.89 8.50
C LEU A 73 9.03 5.92 9.10
N THR A 74 9.26 5.17 10.17
CA THR A 74 10.60 4.92 10.72
C THR A 74 11.02 3.50 10.39
N THR A 75 12.21 3.32 9.80
CA THR A 75 12.78 1.99 9.57
C THR A 75 14.19 1.86 10.10
N ASN A 76 14.52 0.66 10.59
CA ASN A 76 15.88 0.28 10.95
C ASN A 76 16.10 -1.17 10.52
N SER A 77 16.98 -1.38 9.54
CA SER A 77 17.27 -2.72 8.99
C SER A 77 18.76 -2.94 8.81
N ASP A 78 19.17 -4.21 8.83
CA ASP A 78 20.46 -4.71 8.33
C ASP A 78 20.46 -4.90 6.80
N THR A 79 19.33 -4.63 6.14
CA THR A 79 19.11 -4.74 4.69
C THR A 79 18.49 -3.45 4.14
N ARG A 80 17.99 -3.45 2.90
CA ARG A 80 17.32 -2.30 2.29
C ARG A 80 16.10 -1.91 3.11
N SER A 81 15.94 -0.63 3.46
CA SER A 81 14.76 -0.15 4.17
C SER A 81 13.50 -0.20 3.29
N VAL A 82 13.59 0.34 2.09
CA VAL A 82 12.51 0.39 1.11
C VAL A 82 13.11 0.13 -0.26
N HIS A 83 12.49 -0.72 -1.05
CA HIS A 83 12.82 -0.92 -2.46
C HIS A 83 11.56 -0.79 -3.30
N ALA A 84 11.59 0.08 -4.30
CA ALA A 84 10.49 0.29 -5.24
C ALA A 84 10.94 -0.13 -6.64
N ASN A 85 10.10 -0.92 -7.32
CA ASN A 85 10.32 -1.40 -8.68
C ASN A 85 9.06 -1.10 -9.50
N LYS A 86 9.21 -0.40 -10.64
CA LYS A 86 8.08 -0.02 -11.51
C LYS A 86 6.88 0.56 -10.73
N SER A 87 7.17 1.44 -9.77
CA SER A 87 6.15 1.94 -8.85
C SER A 87 6.32 3.42 -8.57
N ASN A 88 5.21 4.11 -8.32
CA ASN A 88 5.18 5.50 -7.90
C ASN A 88 5.01 5.59 -6.38
N VAL A 89 6.08 5.99 -5.69
CA VAL A 89 6.15 6.00 -4.23
C VAL A 89 6.53 7.41 -3.73
N THR A 90 5.68 8.00 -2.91
CA THR A 90 5.98 9.22 -2.17
C THR A 90 6.37 8.88 -0.74
N ILE A 91 7.58 9.29 -0.32
CA ILE A 91 8.02 9.16 1.07
C ILE A 91 8.13 10.55 1.68
N LYS A 92 7.42 10.80 2.78
CA LYS A 92 7.42 12.08 3.49
C LYS A 92 7.52 11.91 5.00
N ASN A 93 8.15 12.87 5.66
CA ASN A 93 8.32 12.90 7.11
C ASN A 93 8.90 11.60 7.71
N SER A 94 9.71 10.86 6.94
CA SER A 94 10.12 9.49 7.28
C SER A 94 11.61 9.42 7.56
N SER A 95 12.01 8.48 8.42
CA SER A 95 13.41 8.18 8.73
C SER A 95 13.72 6.76 8.28
N LEU A 96 14.57 6.62 7.26
CA LEU A 96 14.91 5.32 6.68
C LEU A 96 16.37 4.99 6.94
N THR A 97 16.63 3.98 7.78
CA THR A 97 17.99 3.55 8.13
C THR A 97 18.23 2.12 7.68
N ALA A 98 19.31 1.92 6.92
CA ALA A 98 19.80 0.63 6.45
C ALA A 98 21.29 0.48 6.80
N SER A 99 21.62 -0.56 7.55
CA SER A 99 22.95 -0.84 8.08
C SER A 99 23.59 -1.98 7.28
N ASN A 100 23.83 -1.75 5.99
CA ASN A 100 24.41 -2.74 5.09
C ASN A 100 25.71 -2.17 4.48
N THR A 101 26.79 -2.95 4.51
CA THR A 101 28.13 -2.55 4.06
C THR A 101 28.39 -2.68 2.55
N ASN A 102 27.38 -3.08 1.75
CA ASN A 102 27.46 -3.10 0.29
C ASN A 102 26.84 -1.81 -0.28
N ALA A 103 27.71 -0.97 -0.82
CA ALA A 103 27.58 0.49 -1.00
C ALA A 103 26.49 1.03 -1.96
N ASP A 104 25.44 0.29 -2.30
CA ASP A 104 24.50 0.67 -3.39
C ASP A 104 23.04 0.96 -2.98
N GLN A 105 22.76 1.33 -1.73
CA GLN A 105 21.40 1.09 -1.16
C GLN A 105 20.59 2.32 -0.72
N HIS A 106 20.85 3.49 -1.29
CA HIS A 106 19.86 4.57 -1.37
C HIS A 106 19.32 4.70 -2.79
N TYR A 107 19.00 3.58 -3.45
CA TYR A 107 18.50 3.65 -4.82
C TYR A 107 17.02 4.08 -4.82
N PHE A 108 16.82 5.38 -4.90
CA PHE A 108 15.57 5.99 -5.34
C PHE A 108 15.65 6.21 -6.85
N GLU A 109 15.31 5.21 -7.65
CA GLU A 109 14.95 5.47 -9.04
C GLU A 109 13.45 5.80 -9.06
N SER A 110 13.13 7.08 -8.92
CA SER A 110 11.84 7.59 -9.37
C SER A 110 11.88 7.55 -10.90
N VAL A 111 11.53 6.42 -11.50
CA VAL A 111 11.24 6.38 -12.93
C VAL A 111 9.85 7.00 -13.08
N VAL A 112 9.84 8.29 -13.43
CA VAL A 112 8.63 9.02 -13.85
C VAL A 112 8.15 8.45 -15.18
#